data_AF-A0A7W0S619-F1
#
_entry.id   AF-A0A7W0S619-F1
#
_cell.length_a   1.000
_cell.length_b   1.000
_cell.length_c   1.000
_cell.angle_alpha   90.00
_cell.angle_beta   90.00
_cell.angle_gamma   90.00
#
_symmetry.space_group_name_H-M   'P 1'
#
loop_
_entity.id
_entity.type
_entity.pdbx_description
1 polymer ?
#
loop_
_entity_poly.entity_id
_entity_poly.type
_entity_poly.pdbx_seq_one_letter_code
_entity_poly.pdbx_strand_id
1 'polypeptide(L)'
;MRRHKIAPSSVKALLSLFCIVCMLPLAACASAQQATPRANKAPQPGDCTVEPLALPLFGGTPPSALLVATPKITNTVTPQVGVPADAATVEEITAAVRMSLACANGGDVLRQYALFSDRYLRALFTGPDAAYMPAFEQKALNPRQPLPDDWLSLITVGEVEVLPDERARARVVTSSGGNRYEDVLIFVEVDGAWRIDAAILLSPRPGTPAP
;
A
#
# COMPACT_ATOMS: atom_id res chain seq x y z
N MET A 1 56.57 -56.95 42.14
CA MET A 1 57.29 -56.44 43.33
C MET A 1 58.17 -55.27 42.92
N ARG A 2 58.11 -54.15 43.68
CA ARG A 2 59.01 -52.97 43.73
C ARG A 2 59.15 -52.13 42.44
N ARG A 3 58.50 -50.97 42.28
CA ARG A 3 58.70 -49.60 42.87
C ARG A 3 60.08 -48.96 42.64
N HIS A 4 60.00 -47.65 42.36
CA HIS A 4 61.01 -46.54 42.45
C HIS A 4 61.60 -46.08 41.12
N LYS A 5 61.78 -44.79 40.77
CA LYS A 5 61.84 -43.46 41.46
C LYS A 5 61.57 -42.38 40.37
N ILE A 6 60.75 -41.35 40.58
CA ILE A 6 61.07 -39.94 40.96
C ILE A 6 62.32 -39.32 40.31
N ALA A 7 62.10 -38.16 39.66
CA ALA A 7 62.97 -37.24 38.89
C ALA A 7 64.19 -36.68 39.65
N PRO A 8 65.13 -35.91 39.04
CA PRO A 8 64.90 -34.45 38.86
C PRO A 8 65.68 -33.68 37.73
N SER A 9 65.14 -32.50 37.39
CA SER A 9 65.76 -31.19 37.06
C SER A 9 67.00 -31.02 36.16
N SER A 10 66.93 -30.05 35.22
CA SER A 10 67.75 -28.81 35.13
C SER A 10 67.48 -28.09 33.79
N VAL A 11 66.68 -27.02 33.76
CA VAL A 11 67.12 -25.60 33.69
C VAL A 11 68.25 -25.35 32.69
N LYS A 12 67.94 -24.66 31.58
CA LYS A 12 68.72 -23.53 31.05
C LYS A 12 67.92 -22.74 30.00
N ALA A 13 67.95 -21.43 30.19
CA ALA A 13 67.27 -20.37 29.45
C ALA A 13 67.67 -20.29 27.98
N LEU A 14 66.79 -19.74 27.12
CA LEU A 14 67.10 -18.57 26.28
C LEU A 14 65.85 -18.04 25.52
N LEU A 15 65.59 -16.74 25.72
CA LEU A 15 65.06 -15.70 24.80
C LEU A 15 64.06 -16.03 23.66
N SER A 16 62.89 -15.36 23.70
CA SER A 16 62.34 -14.45 22.64
C SER A 16 60.81 -14.31 22.82
N LEU A 17 60.30 -13.16 23.30
CA LEU A 17 59.91 -11.99 22.50
C LEU A 17 58.73 -12.24 21.54
N PHE A 18 57.49 -12.02 21.99
CA PHE A 18 56.52 -11.19 21.24
C PHE A 18 55.27 -10.86 22.08
N CYS A 19 54.99 -9.56 22.19
CA CYS A 19 53.81 -8.97 22.80
C CYS A 19 52.51 -9.47 22.13
N ILE A 20 51.66 -10.19 22.87
CA ILE A 20 50.26 -10.42 22.46
C ILE A 20 49.44 -9.23 22.96
N VAL A 21 49.15 -8.35 22.01
CA VAL A 21 48.33 -7.14 22.12
C VAL A 21 46.90 -7.49 22.52
N CYS A 22 46.39 -6.77 23.53
CA CYS A 22 44.99 -6.73 23.94
C CYS A 22 44.06 -6.40 22.75
N MET A 23 43.20 -7.32 22.34
CA MET A 23 42.04 -7.00 21.49
C MET A 23 40.84 -6.65 22.37
N LEU A 24 40.54 -5.35 22.46
CA LEU A 24 39.27 -4.82 22.97
C LEU A 24 38.14 -5.10 21.95
N PRO A 25 36.92 -5.48 22.38
CA PRO A 25 35.77 -5.45 21.49
C PRO A 25 35.29 -4.00 21.33
N LEU A 26 35.39 -3.46 20.12
CA LEU A 26 34.73 -2.21 19.76
C LEU A 26 33.21 -2.43 19.83
N ALA A 27 32.55 -1.72 20.74
CA ALA A 27 31.11 -1.51 20.71
C ALA A 27 30.77 -0.79 19.40
N ALA A 28 30.12 -1.49 18.48
CA ALA A 28 29.55 -0.88 17.29
C ALA A 28 28.43 0.06 17.73
N CYS A 29 28.65 1.37 17.60
CA CYS A 29 27.58 2.35 17.65
C CYS A 29 26.59 2.02 16.53
N ALA A 30 25.44 1.44 16.89
CA ALA A 30 24.30 1.35 16.00
C ALA A 30 23.78 2.77 15.75
N SER A 31 24.24 3.39 14.66
CA SER A 31 23.60 4.57 14.11
C SER A 31 22.27 4.12 13.53
N ALA A 32 21.18 4.37 14.27
CA ALA A 32 19.84 4.38 13.70
C ALA A 32 19.84 5.44 12.59
N GLN A 33 19.99 5.01 11.34
CA GLN A 33 19.80 5.88 10.19
C GLN A 33 18.33 6.30 10.21
N GLN A 34 18.09 7.51 10.70
CA GLN A 34 16.79 8.16 10.61
C GLN A 34 16.59 8.47 9.13
N ALA A 35 15.86 7.58 8.44
CA ALA A 35 15.49 7.77 7.05
C ALA A 35 14.75 9.09 6.94
N THR A 36 15.42 10.11 6.42
CA THR A 36 14.77 11.37 6.07
C THR A 36 13.72 11.01 5.02
N PRO A 37 12.42 11.28 5.24
CA PRO A 37 11.41 10.98 4.23
C PRO A 37 11.78 11.75 2.97
N ARG A 38 12.22 11.04 1.93
CA ARG A 38 12.24 11.61 0.58
C ARG A 38 10.83 12.10 0.32
N ALA A 39 10.70 13.31 -0.22
CA ALA A 39 9.44 13.71 -0.84
C ALA A 39 9.04 12.58 -1.77
N ASN A 40 7.97 11.85 -1.43
CA ASN A 40 7.54 10.70 -2.20
C ASN A 40 7.16 11.22 -3.59
N LYS A 41 8.01 10.95 -4.58
CA LYS A 41 7.75 11.33 -5.96
C LYS A 41 6.42 10.70 -6.38
N ALA A 42 5.55 11.48 -7.03
CA ALA A 42 4.32 10.97 -7.61
C ALA A 42 4.58 9.70 -8.43
N PRO A 43 3.77 8.62 -8.27
CA PRO A 43 3.82 7.46 -9.15
C PRO A 43 3.75 7.91 -10.61
N GLN A 44 4.64 7.37 -11.44
CA GLN A 44 4.72 7.81 -12.83
C GLN A 44 3.60 7.16 -13.64
N PRO A 45 3.05 7.85 -14.65
CA PRO A 45 2.08 7.28 -15.58
C PRO A 45 2.52 5.94 -16.19
N GLY A 46 3.80 5.82 -16.54
CA GLY A 46 4.38 4.59 -17.12
C GLY A 46 4.47 3.41 -16.16
N ASP A 47 4.25 3.62 -14.85
CA ASP A 47 4.20 2.55 -13.86
C ASP A 47 2.83 1.83 -13.87
N CYS A 48 1.82 2.37 -14.57
CA CYS A 48 0.51 1.74 -14.73
C CYS A 48 0.60 0.58 -15.74
N THR A 49 0.73 -0.64 -15.23
CA THR A 49 0.91 -1.86 -16.05
C THR A 49 -0.27 -2.83 -16.00
N VAL A 50 -1.32 -2.50 -15.24
CA VAL A 50 -2.54 -3.33 -15.19
C VAL A 50 -3.23 -3.36 -16.56
N GLU A 51 -3.80 -4.51 -16.90
CA GLU A 51 -4.60 -4.66 -18.12
C GLU A 51 -5.86 -3.77 -18.03
N PRO A 52 -6.20 -3.01 -19.09
CA PRO A 52 -7.40 -2.18 -19.09
C PRO A 52 -8.66 -3.01 -18.97
N LEU A 53 -9.63 -2.47 -18.23
CA LEU A 53 -10.95 -3.04 -18.13
C LEU A 53 -11.67 -2.99 -19.48
N ALA A 54 -12.25 -4.11 -19.91
CA ALA A 54 -12.99 -4.19 -21.17
C ALA A 54 -14.34 -3.48 -21.09
N LEU A 55 -14.77 -2.87 -22.20
CA LEU A 55 -16.10 -2.29 -22.36
C LEU A 55 -16.99 -3.20 -23.24
N PRO A 56 -18.32 -3.23 -23.01
CA PRO A 56 -19.05 -2.54 -21.94
C PRO A 56 -18.87 -3.22 -20.58
N LEU A 57 -18.79 -2.42 -19.50
CA LEU A 57 -18.45 -2.90 -18.14
C LEU A 57 -19.35 -4.02 -17.60
N PHE A 58 -20.64 -4.06 -17.98
CA PHE A 58 -21.62 -4.98 -17.37
C PHE A 58 -22.38 -5.86 -18.37
N GLY A 59 -22.06 -5.80 -19.67
CA GLY A 59 -22.59 -6.72 -20.69
C GLY A 59 -24.10 -7.02 -20.67
N GLY A 60 -24.94 -6.11 -20.14
CA GLY A 60 -26.38 -6.34 -19.96
C GLY A 60 -26.75 -7.44 -18.94
N THR A 61 -25.79 -8.00 -18.20
CA THR A 61 -26.06 -9.03 -17.19
C THR A 61 -26.56 -8.34 -15.91
N PRO A 62 -27.82 -8.56 -15.50
CA PRO A 62 -28.29 -8.05 -14.21
C PRO A 62 -27.42 -8.62 -13.09
N PRO A 63 -27.21 -7.89 -11.98
CA PRO A 63 -26.42 -8.39 -10.87
C PRO A 63 -26.97 -9.76 -10.45
N SER A 64 -26.16 -10.81 -10.54
CA SER A 64 -26.54 -12.14 -10.05
C SER A 64 -27.01 -12.00 -8.60
N ALA A 65 -28.25 -12.40 -8.32
CA ALA A 65 -28.84 -12.43 -6.97
C ALA A 65 -28.13 -13.39 -5.99
N LEU A 66 -26.99 -13.95 -6.39
CA LEU A 66 -26.10 -14.79 -5.59
C LEU A 66 -25.00 -13.98 -4.88
N LEU A 67 -25.15 -12.65 -4.77
CA LEU A 67 -24.37 -11.87 -3.81
C LEU A 67 -24.71 -12.36 -2.41
N VAL A 68 -23.93 -13.33 -1.92
CA VAL A 68 -23.75 -13.62 -0.49
C VAL A 68 -23.72 -12.28 0.21
N ALA A 69 -24.69 -12.04 1.11
CA ALA A 69 -25.05 -10.75 1.71
C ALA A 69 -23.85 -9.81 1.86
N THR A 70 -23.51 -9.11 0.78
CA THR A 70 -22.29 -8.32 0.74
C THR A 70 -22.63 -6.99 1.39
N PRO A 71 -21.85 -6.51 2.38
CA PRO A 71 -22.17 -5.27 3.08
C PRO A 71 -22.43 -4.14 2.09
N LYS A 72 -23.55 -3.43 2.30
CA LYS A 72 -23.88 -2.22 1.54
C LYS A 72 -22.68 -1.29 1.58
N ILE A 73 -22.30 -0.74 0.43
CA ILE A 73 -21.30 0.32 0.38
C ILE A 73 -21.85 1.49 1.17
N THR A 74 -21.23 1.76 2.31
CA THR A 74 -21.65 2.81 3.22
C THR A 74 -20.54 3.83 3.25
N ASN A 75 -20.89 5.10 3.02
CA ASN A 75 -19.95 6.22 3.11
C ASN A 75 -19.61 6.59 4.56
N THR A 76 -19.90 5.69 5.51
CA THR A 76 -19.58 5.84 6.91
C THR A 76 -18.61 4.73 7.30
N VAL A 77 -17.54 5.12 7.99
CA VAL A 77 -16.67 4.17 8.66
C VAL A 77 -17.49 3.56 9.80
N THR A 78 -18.06 2.38 9.58
CA THR A 78 -18.62 1.61 10.69
C THR A 78 -17.42 1.19 11.56
N PRO A 79 -17.47 1.40 12.89
CA PRO A 79 -16.38 0.99 13.79
C PRO A 79 -16.37 -0.54 13.96
N GLN A 80 -16.11 -1.25 12.88
CA GLN A 80 -15.66 -2.62 12.95
C GLN A 80 -14.18 -2.60 13.32
N VAL A 81 -13.85 -3.25 14.43
CA VAL A 81 -12.46 -3.44 14.86
C VAL A 81 -11.88 -4.53 13.95
N GLY A 82 -10.85 -4.17 13.19
CA GLY A 82 -10.07 -5.12 12.41
C GLY A 82 -8.85 -5.61 13.21
N VAL A 83 -8.14 -6.58 12.66
CA VAL A 83 -6.83 -7.01 13.15
C VAL A 83 -5.74 -6.43 12.25
N PRO A 84 -4.56 -6.03 12.77
CA PRO A 84 -3.46 -5.60 11.92
C PRO A 84 -3.15 -6.65 10.86
N ALA A 85 -3.03 -6.21 9.61
CA ALA A 85 -2.67 -7.08 8.49
C ALA A 85 -1.21 -7.54 8.60
N ASP A 86 -0.89 -8.68 7.97
CA ASP A 86 0.49 -9.12 7.85
C ASP A 86 1.29 -8.25 6.87
N ALA A 87 2.62 -8.41 6.88
CA ALA A 87 3.51 -7.59 6.06
C ALA A 87 3.28 -7.75 4.55
N ALA A 88 2.91 -8.96 4.10
CA ALA A 88 2.65 -9.24 2.69
C ALA A 88 1.39 -8.50 2.22
N THR A 89 0.31 -8.57 3.00
CA THR A 89 -0.94 -7.85 2.74
C THR A 89 -0.73 -6.34 2.71
N VAL A 90 0.06 -5.80 3.65
CA VAL A 90 0.42 -4.36 3.66
C VAL A 90 1.17 -3.97 2.39
N GLU A 91 2.14 -4.78 1.96
CA GLU A 91 2.91 -4.54 0.74
C GLU A 91 2.02 -4.56 -0.51
N GLU A 92 1.16 -5.57 -0.65
CA GLU A 92 0.24 -5.72 -1.78
C GLU A 92 -0.76 -4.58 -1.87
N ILE A 93 -1.36 -4.18 -0.74
CA ILE A 93 -2.28 -3.03 -0.70
C ILE A 93 -1.55 -1.74 -1.04
N THR A 94 -0.33 -1.56 -0.53
CA THR A 94 0.48 -0.38 -0.88
C THR A 94 0.81 -0.36 -2.38
N ALA A 95 1.11 -1.51 -2.97
CA ALA A 95 1.33 -1.66 -4.41
C ALA A 95 0.07 -1.35 -5.22
N ALA A 96 -1.09 -1.85 -4.80
CA ALA A 96 -2.38 -1.57 -5.43
C ALA A 96 -2.72 -0.07 -5.41
N VAL A 97 -2.50 0.61 -4.28
CA VAL A 97 -2.66 2.07 -4.18
C VAL A 97 -1.74 2.79 -5.15
N ARG A 98 -0.45 2.45 -5.18
CA ARG A 98 0.53 3.08 -6.09
C ARG A 98 0.16 2.87 -7.56
N MET A 99 -0.27 1.67 -7.92
CA MET A 99 -0.76 1.34 -9.27
C MET A 99 -1.97 2.20 -9.64
N SER A 100 -2.93 2.36 -8.72
CA SER A 100 -4.12 3.20 -8.95
C SER A 100 -3.77 4.66 -9.20
N LEU A 101 -2.83 5.21 -8.42
CA LEU A 101 -2.33 6.57 -8.62
C LEU A 101 -1.55 6.72 -9.93
N ALA A 102 -0.73 5.73 -10.32
CA ALA A 102 -0.03 5.74 -11.60
C ALA A 102 -1.01 5.81 -12.78
N CYS A 103 -2.06 4.98 -12.75
CA CYS A 103 -3.09 4.98 -13.79
C CYS A 103 -3.88 6.31 -13.80
N ALA A 104 -4.20 6.86 -12.63
CA ALA A 104 -4.83 8.18 -12.50
C ALA A 104 -3.97 9.30 -13.10
N ASN A 105 -2.67 9.32 -12.79
CA ASN A 105 -1.71 10.30 -13.29
C ASN A 105 -1.45 10.15 -14.79
N GLY A 106 -1.68 8.97 -15.36
CA GLY A 106 -1.70 8.72 -16.80
C GLY A 106 -3.01 9.11 -17.49
N GLY A 107 -4.08 9.39 -16.74
CA GLY A 107 -5.41 9.59 -17.31
C GLY A 107 -6.03 8.33 -17.91
N ASP A 108 -5.49 7.14 -17.59
CA ASP A 108 -5.96 5.86 -18.10
C ASP A 108 -7.05 5.30 -17.19
N VAL A 109 -8.29 5.70 -17.49
CA VAL A 109 -9.44 5.37 -16.66
C VAL A 109 -9.77 3.87 -16.69
N LEU A 110 -9.59 3.20 -17.84
CA LEU A 110 -9.90 1.77 -17.94
C LEU A 110 -8.91 0.92 -17.16
N ARG A 111 -7.61 1.26 -17.20
CA ARG A 111 -6.61 0.62 -16.34
C ARG A 111 -6.83 0.96 -14.87
N GLN A 112 -7.15 2.21 -14.56
CA GLN A 112 -7.49 2.58 -13.18
C GLN A 112 -8.67 1.75 -12.67
N TYR A 113 -9.74 1.57 -13.45
CA TYR A 113 -10.93 0.82 -13.03
C TYR A 113 -10.72 -0.68 -12.93
N ALA A 114 -9.77 -1.25 -13.66
CA ALA A 114 -9.38 -2.64 -13.46
C ALA A 114 -8.89 -2.91 -12.02
N LEU A 115 -8.48 -1.90 -11.26
CA LEU A 115 -8.05 -2.03 -9.86
C LEU A 115 -9.20 -1.99 -8.85
N PHE A 116 -10.44 -1.79 -9.30
CA PHE A 116 -11.61 -1.74 -8.44
C PHE A 116 -12.39 -3.06 -8.53
N SER A 117 -13.12 -3.39 -7.47
CA SER A 117 -13.99 -4.56 -7.49
C SER A 117 -15.18 -4.33 -8.41
N ASP A 118 -15.62 -5.39 -9.08
CA ASP A 118 -16.86 -5.39 -9.87
C ASP A 118 -18.05 -4.84 -9.09
N ARG A 119 -18.12 -5.20 -7.81
CA ARG A 119 -19.17 -4.78 -6.89
C ARG A 119 -19.15 -3.26 -6.70
N TYR A 120 -17.98 -2.67 -6.50
CA TYR A 120 -17.82 -1.22 -6.37
C TYR A 120 -18.13 -0.50 -7.67
N LEU A 121 -17.66 -1.02 -8.80
CA LEU A 121 -17.95 -0.44 -10.12
C LEU A 121 -19.47 -0.48 -10.41
N ARG A 122 -20.16 -1.57 -10.09
CA ARG A 122 -21.63 -1.63 -10.20
C ARG A 122 -22.29 -0.58 -9.31
N ALA A 123 -21.85 -0.43 -8.07
CA ALA A 123 -22.40 0.59 -7.18
C ALA A 123 -22.20 2.02 -7.73
N LEU A 124 -21.05 2.30 -8.35
CA LEU A 124 -20.76 3.60 -8.97
C LEU A 124 -21.60 3.88 -10.22
N PHE A 125 -21.94 2.85 -11.01
CA PHE A 125 -22.48 3.03 -12.36
C PHE A 125 -23.89 2.48 -12.60
N THR A 126 -24.48 1.74 -11.65
CA THR A 126 -25.77 1.04 -11.86
C THR A 126 -26.85 1.32 -10.80
N GLY A 127 -26.72 2.41 -10.02
CA GLY A 127 -27.70 2.85 -9.01
C GLY A 127 -28.48 4.14 -9.35
N PRO A 128 -29.47 4.54 -8.52
CA PRO A 128 -30.18 5.82 -8.66
C PRO A 128 -29.27 7.04 -8.48
N ASP A 129 -28.15 6.88 -7.76
CA ASP A 129 -27.08 7.86 -7.57
C ASP A 129 -25.89 7.61 -8.52
N ALA A 130 -26.05 6.79 -9.57
CA ALA A 130 -24.96 6.47 -10.49
C ALA A 130 -24.37 7.74 -11.11
N ALA A 131 -23.04 7.80 -11.17
CA ALA A 131 -22.38 8.74 -12.06
C ALA A 131 -22.82 8.39 -13.49
N TYR A 132 -23.56 9.29 -14.12
CA TYR A 132 -24.18 9.12 -15.44
C TYR A 132 -23.21 8.44 -16.42
N MET A 133 -23.52 7.20 -16.83
CA MET A 133 -22.69 6.35 -17.69
C MET A 133 -22.09 7.05 -18.93
N PRO A 134 -22.82 7.94 -19.63
CA PRO A 134 -22.26 8.66 -20.78
C PRO A 134 -21.05 9.55 -20.48
N ALA A 135 -20.96 10.17 -19.29
CA ALA A 135 -19.80 10.99 -18.93
C ALA A 135 -18.55 10.12 -18.66
N PHE A 136 -18.76 8.91 -18.15
CA PHE A 136 -17.70 7.92 -17.94
C PHE A 136 -17.19 7.36 -19.26
N GLU A 137 -18.07 6.85 -20.13
CA GLU A 137 -17.67 6.31 -21.44
C GLU A 137 -16.97 7.39 -22.26
N GLN A 138 -17.45 8.63 -22.21
CA GLN A 138 -16.75 9.76 -22.84
C GLN A 138 -15.34 9.98 -22.27
N LYS A 139 -15.14 9.87 -20.96
CA LYS A 139 -13.81 10.00 -20.34
C LYS A 139 -12.89 8.83 -20.68
N ALA A 140 -13.43 7.62 -20.72
CA ALA A 140 -12.69 6.41 -21.12
C ALA A 140 -12.30 6.44 -22.60
N LEU A 141 -13.19 6.93 -23.47
CA LEU A 141 -12.95 7.07 -24.91
C LEU A 141 -12.06 8.27 -25.27
N ASN A 142 -11.96 9.27 -24.38
CA ASN A 142 -11.14 10.47 -24.58
C ASN A 142 -10.20 10.67 -23.37
N PRO A 143 -9.23 9.78 -23.16
CA PRO A 143 -8.31 9.89 -22.03
C PRO A 143 -7.53 11.21 -22.13
N ARG A 144 -7.48 11.94 -21.01
CA ARG A 144 -6.65 13.13 -20.85
C ARG A 144 -5.73 12.90 -19.67
N GLN A 145 -4.44 12.89 -19.95
CA GLN A 145 -3.44 12.87 -18.91
C GLN A 145 -3.44 14.20 -18.15
N PRO A 146 -3.52 14.19 -16.81
CA PRO A 146 -3.32 15.40 -15.99
C PRO A 146 -1.93 15.99 -16.19
N LEU A 147 -1.81 17.31 -16.00
CA LEU A 147 -0.51 17.97 -15.99
C LEU A 147 0.33 17.45 -14.80
N PRO A 148 1.68 17.43 -14.91
CA PRO A 148 2.54 16.94 -13.84
C PRO A 148 2.30 17.61 -12.47
N ASP A 149 1.94 18.89 -12.45
CA ASP A 149 1.65 19.63 -11.22
C ASP A 149 0.33 19.17 -10.54
N ASP A 150 -0.56 18.55 -11.31
CA ASP A 150 -1.83 17.99 -10.84
C ASP A 150 -1.72 16.49 -10.49
N TRP A 151 -0.54 15.87 -10.63
CA TRP A 151 -0.37 14.46 -10.31
C TRP A 151 -0.57 14.17 -8.82
N LEU A 152 -1.25 13.06 -8.56
CA LEU A 152 -1.41 12.52 -7.22
C LEU A 152 -0.09 11.90 -6.75
N SER A 153 0.40 12.38 -5.62
CA SER A 153 1.52 11.80 -4.88
C SER A 153 1.03 11.02 -3.69
N LEU A 154 1.60 9.83 -3.46
CA LEU A 154 1.32 9.05 -2.26
C LEU A 154 2.15 9.58 -1.10
N ILE A 155 1.49 10.15 -0.09
CA ILE A 155 2.19 10.59 1.13
C ILE A 155 2.38 9.39 2.06
N THR A 156 1.29 8.68 2.38
CA THR A 156 1.35 7.51 3.25
C THR A 156 0.19 6.56 3.00
N VAL A 157 0.45 5.27 3.23
CA VAL A 157 -0.58 4.28 3.55
C VAL A 157 -0.40 4.00 5.04
N GLY A 158 -1.41 4.38 5.82
CA GLY A 158 -1.46 4.14 7.27
C GLY A 158 -1.67 2.66 7.57
N GLU A 159 -1.97 2.36 8.84
CA GLU A 159 -2.20 0.99 9.28
C GLU A 159 -3.27 0.31 8.43
N VAL A 160 -2.95 -0.91 8.00
CA VAL A 160 -3.84 -1.79 7.27
C VAL A 160 -4.44 -2.77 8.27
N GLU A 161 -5.75 -2.87 8.29
CA GLU A 161 -6.49 -3.76 9.16
C GLU A 161 -7.34 -4.73 8.33
N VAL A 162 -7.25 -6.02 8.61
CA VAL A 162 -8.17 -7.02 8.06
C VAL A 162 -9.42 -7.04 8.93
N LEU A 163 -10.57 -6.84 8.29
CA LEU A 163 -11.89 -6.82 8.91
C LEU A 163 -12.44 -8.25 9.09
N PRO A 164 -13.46 -8.46 9.95
CA PRO A 164 -14.05 -9.78 10.15
C PRO A 164 -14.70 -10.41 8.90
N ASP A 165 -14.94 -9.62 7.86
CA ASP A 165 -15.46 -10.07 6.57
C ASP A 165 -14.35 -10.25 5.51
N GLU A 166 -13.10 -10.40 5.97
CA GLU A 166 -11.90 -10.67 5.18
C GLU A 166 -11.48 -9.52 4.23
N ARG A 167 -12.20 -8.40 4.25
CA ARG A 167 -11.78 -7.18 3.55
C ARG A 167 -10.70 -6.46 4.34
N ALA A 168 -9.81 -5.76 3.65
CA ALA A 168 -8.81 -4.92 4.29
C ALA A 168 -9.24 -3.45 4.29
N ARG A 169 -8.93 -2.73 5.35
CA ARG A 169 -9.13 -1.28 5.49
C ARG A 169 -7.76 -0.62 5.58
N ALA A 170 -7.53 0.43 4.78
CA ALA A 170 -6.32 1.24 4.88
C ALA A 170 -6.65 2.73 4.82
N ARG A 171 -5.95 3.52 5.63
CA ARG A 171 -6.00 4.97 5.57
C ARG A 171 -4.96 5.46 4.57
N VAL A 172 -5.39 6.10 3.49
CA VAL A 172 -4.51 6.57 2.43
C VAL A 172 -4.49 8.09 2.42
N VAL A 173 -3.28 8.64 2.36
CA VAL A 173 -3.09 10.08 2.23
C VAL A 173 -2.35 10.38 0.94
N THR A 174 -2.94 11.24 0.14
CA THR A 174 -2.35 11.73 -1.10
C THR A 174 -2.22 13.25 -1.12
N SER A 175 -1.48 13.77 -2.08
CA SER A 175 -1.48 15.20 -2.41
C SER A 175 -1.47 15.45 -3.91
N SER A 176 -2.10 16.53 -4.35
CA SER A 176 -2.07 17.03 -5.73
C SER A 176 -2.25 18.55 -5.72
N GLY A 177 -1.51 19.29 -6.56
CA GLY A 177 -1.63 20.74 -6.67
C GLY A 177 -1.46 21.50 -5.34
N GLY A 178 -0.64 20.98 -4.42
CA GLY A 178 -0.45 21.55 -3.07
C GLY A 178 -1.55 21.22 -2.05
N ASN A 179 -2.63 20.57 -2.46
CA ASN A 179 -3.69 20.11 -1.57
C ASN A 179 -3.39 18.70 -1.04
N ARG A 180 -3.82 18.43 0.20
CA ARG A 180 -3.73 17.11 0.84
C ARG A 180 -5.11 16.48 0.93
N TYR A 181 -5.18 15.20 0.56
CA TYR A 181 -6.40 14.39 0.60
C TYR A 181 -6.20 13.19 1.50
N GLU A 182 -7.29 12.78 2.14
CA GLU A 182 -7.26 11.68 3.09
C GLU A 182 -8.52 10.84 2.93
N ASP A 183 -8.29 9.56 2.68
CA ASP A 183 -9.30 8.59 2.34
C ASP A 183 -9.16 7.35 3.21
N VAL A 184 -10.28 6.70 3.52
CA VAL A 184 -10.26 5.29 3.93
C VAL A 184 -10.63 4.46 2.73
N LEU A 185 -9.72 3.61 2.30
CA LEU A 185 -9.96 2.63 1.25
C LEU A 185 -10.29 1.28 1.89
N ILE A 186 -11.32 0.62 1.35
CA ILE A 186 -11.64 -0.77 1.65
C ILE A 186 -11.21 -1.60 0.45
N PHE A 187 -10.55 -2.71 0.69
CA PHE A 187 -10.06 -3.65 -0.31
C PHE A 187 -10.70 -5.02 -0.11
N VAL A 188 -10.91 -5.72 -1.22
CA VAL A 188 -11.35 -7.12 -1.22
C VAL A 188 -10.38 -7.91 -2.10
N GLU A 189 -10.01 -9.10 -1.67
CA GLU A 189 -9.19 -10.00 -2.48
C GLU A 189 -10.06 -10.67 -3.54
N VAL A 190 -9.68 -10.56 -4.81
CA VAL A 190 -10.34 -11.21 -5.95
C VAL A 190 -9.28 -11.83 -6.82
N ASP A 191 -9.37 -13.15 -7.03
CA ASP A 191 -8.43 -13.93 -7.84
C ASP A 191 -6.96 -13.74 -7.44
N GLY A 192 -6.69 -13.66 -6.12
CA GLY A 192 -5.34 -13.47 -5.58
C GLY A 192 -4.79 -12.04 -5.70
N ALA A 193 -5.66 -11.05 -5.93
CA ALA A 193 -5.27 -9.64 -5.99
C ALA A 193 -6.22 -8.74 -5.20
N TRP A 194 -5.67 -7.81 -4.43
CA TRP A 194 -6.45 -6.80 -3.71
C TRP A 194 -7.04 -5.77 -4.68
N ARG A 195 -8.37 -5.64 -4.67
CA ARG A 195 -9.13 -4.66 -5.44
C ARG A 195 -9.76 -3.63 -4.52
N ILE A 196 -9.80 -2.37 -4.95
CA ILE A 196 -10.48 -1.29 -4.21
C ILE A 196 -11.99 -1.53 -4.29
N ASP A 197 -12.61 -1.72 -3.13
CA ASP A 197 -13.99 -2.13 -2.96
C ASP A 197 -14.88 -1.02 -2.36
N ALA A 198 -14.25 0.00 -1.75
CA ALA A 198 -14.88 1.27 -1.42
C ALA A 198 -13.83 2.36 -1.19
N ALA A 199 -14.22 3.63 -1.37
CA ALA A 199 -13.46 4.79 -0.97
C ALA A 199 -14.33 5.74 -0.14
N ILE A 200 -13.90 6.05 1.08
CA ILE A 200 -14.59 6.97 1.99
C ILE A 200 -13.70 8.21 2.13
N LEU A 201 -14.15 9.32 1.57
CA LEU A 201 -13.48 10.61 1.69
C LEU A 201 -13.57 11.08 3.14
N LEU A 202 -12.45 11.25 3.81
CA LEU A 202 -12.41 11.86 5.15
C LEU A 202 -12.22 13.37 5.07
N SER A 203 -11.71 13.89 3.95
CA SER A 203 -11.46 15.31 3.68
C SER A 203 -11.29 15.57 2.17
N PRO A 204 -11.58 16.79 1.66
CA PRO A 204 -11.48 18.08 2.35
C PRO A 204 -12.86 18.69 2.63
N ARG A 205 -12.97 19.60 3.61
CA ARG A 205 -14.02 20.64 3.50
C ARG A 205 -13.40 21.98 3.09
N PRO A 206 -13.34 22.32 1.79
CA PRO A 206 -13.48 23.69 1.34
C PRO A 206 -14.98 24.01 1.34
N GLY A 207 -15.40 24.94 2.19
CA GLY A 207 -16.82 25.27 2.36
C GLY A 207 -17.16 26.22 3.50
N THR A 208 -16.21 26.60 4.36
CA THR A 208 -16.37 27.80 5.19
C THR A 208 -15.60 28.94 4.51
N PRO A 209 -16.27 30.01 4.05
CA PRO A 209 -15.57 31.21 3.59
C PRO A 209 -14.71 31.76 4.74
N ALA A 210 -13.50 32.24 4.43
CA ALA A 210 -12.78 33.11 5.36
C ALA A 210 -13.56 34.42 5.55
N PRO A 211 -13.56 35.02 6.75
CA PRO A 211 -14.13 36.35 6.96
C PRO A 211 -13.40 37.42 6.13
#